data_AF-A0A535W429-F1
#
_entry.id   AF-A0A535W429-F1
#
_cell.length_a   1.000
_cell.length_b   1.000
_cell.length_c   1.000
_cell.angle_alpha   90.00
_cell.angle_beta   90.00
_cell.angle_gamma   90.00
#
_symmetry.space_group_name_H-M   'P 1'
#
loop_
_entity.id
_entity.type
_entity.pdbx_description
1 polymer ?
#
loop_
_entity_poly.entity_id
_entity_poly.type
_entity_poly.pdbx_seq_one_letter_code
_entity_poly.pdbx_strand_id
1 'polypeptide(L)' 'MDDLAATSDSVREDARQVVEIEEEKRDLAAGDPRLTTLSREAERLAGQVEQKSRIERDLADAVNGDREPPRTSN' A
#
# COMPACT_ATOMS: atom_id res chain seq x y z
N MET A 1 -18.65 -1.25 -4.09
CA MET A 1 -17.44 -2.08 -4.23
C MET A 1 -16.29 -1.31 -4.89
N ASP A 2 -16.56 -0.17 -5.54
CA ASP A 2 -15.54 0.63 -6.24
C ASP A 2 -14.46 1.22 -5.31
N ASP A 3 -14.79 1.56 -4.06
CA ASP A 3 -13.82 2.15 -3.11
C ASP A 3 -12.69 1.18 -2.73
N LEU A 4 -12.98 -0.12 -2.63
CA LEU A 4 -11.99 -1.14 -2.32
C LEU A 4 -11.05 -1.35 -3.52
N ALA A 5 -11.60 -1.41 -4.73
CA ALA A 5 -10.81 -1.55 -5.96
C ALA A 5 -9.89 -0.34 -6.18
N ALA A 6 -10.40 0.88 -5.98
CA ALA A 6 -9.61 2.10 -6.07
C ALA A 6 -8.48 2.14 -5.03
N THR A 7 -8.75 1.69 -3.80
CA THR A 7 -7.72 1.58 -2.74
C THR A 7 -6.64 0.56 -3.13
N SER A 8 -7.04 -0.60 -3.65
CA SER A 8 -6.13 -1.67 -4.09
C SER A 8 -5.24 -1.25 -5.26
N ASP A 9 -5.81 -0.56 -6.25
CA ASP A 9 -5.03 -0.03 -7.38
C ASP A 9 -4.06 1.06 -6.92
N SER A 10 -4.45 1.91 -5.98
CA SER A 10 -3.54 2.90 -5.41
C SER A 10 -2.40 2.26 -4.60
N VAL A 11 -2.66 1.18 -3.85
CA VAL A 11 -1.61 0.41 -3.16
C VAL A 11 -0.62 -0.17 -4.17
N ARG A 12 -1.13 -0.74 -5.27
CA ARG A 12 -0.29 -1.35 -6.31
C ARG A 12 0.60 -0.32 -6.99
N GLU A 13 0.05 0.86 -7.29
CA GLU A 13 0.80 1.95 -7.91
C GLU A 13 1.90 2.49 -6.97
N ASP A 14 1.58 2.77 -5.71
CA ASP A 14 2.58 3.24 -4.74
C ASP A 14 3.71 2.20 -4.55
N ALA A 15 3.35 0.91 -4.49
CA ALA A 15 4.34 -0.18 -4.37
C ALA A 15 5.24 -0.28 -5.61
N ARG A 16 4.68 -0.06 -6.81
CA ARG A 16 5.47 -0.02 -8.05
C ARG A 16 6.47 1.15 -8.04
N GLN A 17 6.03 2.33 -7.59
CA GLN A 17 6.91 3.50 -7.51
C GLN A 17 8.07 3.28 -6.52
N VAL A 18 7.84 2.58 -5.40
CA VAL A 18 8.94 2.18 -4.50
C VAL A 18 9.97 1.32 -5.23
N VAL A 19 9.54 0.34 -6.02
CA VAL A 19 10.46 -0.53 -6.78
C VAL A 19 11.27 0.30 -7.79
N GLU A 20 10.62 1.19 -8.54
CA GLU A 20 11.29 2.06 -9.52
C GLU A 20 12.33 2.97 -8.85
N ILE A 21 12.02 3.53 -7.67
CA ILE A 21 12.99 4.32 -6.89
C ILE A 21 14.17 3.48 -6.42
N GLU A 22 13.94 2.27 -5.92
CA GLU A 22 15.02 1.39 -5.48
C GLU A 22 15.89 0.89 -6.64
N GLU A 23 15.33 0.77 -7.84
CA GLU A 23 16.09 0.52 -9.06
C GLU A 23 16.93 1.73 -9.45
N GLU A 24 16.36 2.94 -9.46
CA GLU A 24 17.11 4.17 -9.76
C GLU A 24 18.29 4.36 -8.79
N LYS A 25 18.09 4.05 -7.50
CA LYS A 25 19.16 4.13 -6.49
C LYS A 25 20.33 3.19 -6.77
N ARG A 26 20.12 2.02 -7.41
CA ARG A 26 21.21 1.06 -7.69
C ARG A 26 22.25 1.61 -8.66
N ASP A 27 21.83 2.50 -9.55
CA ASP A 27 22.69 3.09 -10.57
C ASP A 27 23.44 4.35 -10.08
N LEU A 28 23.14 4.81 -8.87
CA LEU A 28 23.78 5.99 -8.27
C LEU A 28 25.05 5.61 -7.50
N ALA A 29 26.06 6.49 -7.60
CA ALA A 29 27.30 6.34 -6.86
C ALA A 29 27.07 6.52 -5.35
N ALA A 30 27.86 5.82 -4.54
CA ALA A 30 27.88 6.02 -3.10
C ALA A 30 28.25 7.49 -2.77
N GLY A 31 27.34 8.20 -2.10
CA GLY A 31 27.49 9.61 -1.77
C GLY A 31 26.76 10.57 -2.71
N ASP A 32 26.07 10.09 -3.76
CA ASP A 32 25.20 10.94 -4.56
C ASP A 32 24.07 11.52 -3.67
N PRO A 33 23.88 12.85 -3.62
CA PRO A 33 22.84 13.47 -2.79
C PRO A 33 21.43 13.01 -3.17
N ARG A 34 21.19 12.58 -4.42
CA ARG A 34 19.91 12.04 -4.87
C ARG A 34 19.52 10.78 -4.11
N LEU A 35 20.49 9.97 -3.65
CA LEU A 35 20.20 8.78 -2.83
C LEU A 35 19.40 9.14 -1.57
N THR A 36 19.70 10.28 -0.95
CA THR A 36 18.97 10.72 0.26
C THR A 36 17.55 11.13 -0.09
N THR A 37 17.35 11.89 -1.17
CA THR A 37 16.03 12.29 -1.65
C THR A 37 15.18 11.08 -2.01
N LEU A 38 15.71 10.19 -2.84
CA LEU A 38 15.04 8.96 -3.27
C LEU A 38 14.73 8.05 -2.09
N SER A 39 15.63 7.90 -1.12
CA SER A 39 15.37 7.08 0.08
C SER A 39 14.20 7.64 0.92
N ARG A 40 14.12 8.96 1.08
CA ARG A 40 12.99 9.60 1.80
C ARG A 40 11.67 9.44 1.05
N GLU A 41 11.72 9.48 -0.28
CA GLU A 41 10.53 9.27 -1.10
C GLU A 41 10.05 7.82 -1.05
N ALA A 42 10.95 6.84 -1.15
CA ALA A 42 10.64 5.43 -0.97
C ALA A 42 10.05 5.15 0.42
N GLU A 43 10.62 5.73 1.49
CA GLU A 43 10.09 5.61 2.85
C GLU A 43 8.66 6.16 2.97
N ARG A 44 8.42 7.34 2.37
CA ARG A 44 7.08 7.95 2.36
C ARG A 44 6.06 7.06 1.64
N LEU A 45 6.39 6.55 0.46
CA LEU A 45 5.51 5.67 -0.31
C LEU A 45 5.27 4.34 0.41
N ALA A 46 6.30 3.74 1.01
CA ALA A 46 6.15 2.52 1.80
C ALA A 46 5.19 2.71 2.99
N GLY A 47 5.26 3.86 3.67
CA GLY A 47 4.30 4.22 4.72
C GLY A 47 2.86 4.39 4.20
N GLN A 48 2.69 4.93 2.99
CA GLN A 48 1.37 5.04 2.35
C GLN A 48 0.80 3.67 1.98
N VAL A 49 1.62 2.78 1.42
CA VAL A 49 1.25 1.38 1.15
C VAL A 49 0.79 0.69 2.42
N GLU A 50 1.57 0.77 3.50
CA GLU A 50 1.21 0.15 4.77
C GLU A 50 -0.14 0.65 5.29
N GLN A 51 -0.33 1.97 5.30
CA GLN A 51 -1.58 2.58 5.77
C GLN A 51 -2.78 2.14 4.93
N LYS A 52 -2.67 2.22 3.60
CA LYS A 52 -3.77 1.87 2.68
C LYS A 52 -4.10 0.38 2.74
N SER A 53 -3.11 -0.50 2.84
CA SER A 53 -3.33 -1.94 3.02
C SER A 53 -4.01 -2.28 4.34
N ARG A 54 -3.75 -1.51 5.42
CA ARG A 54 -4.50 -1.67 6.67
C ARG A 54 -5.97 -1.30 6.48
N ILE A 55 -6.24 -0.16 5.83
CA ILE A 55 -7.61 0.29 5.52
C ILE A 55 -8.34 -0.72 4.62
N GLU A 56 -7.67 -1.24 3.59
CA GLU A 56 -8.22 -2.24 2.67
C GLU A 56 -8.64 -3.51 3.41
N ARG A 57 -7.80 -4.00 4.33
CA ARG A 57 -8.13 -5.15 5.18
C ARG A 57 -9.33 -4.86 6.09
N ASP A 58 -9.31 -3.74 6.80
CA ASP A 58 -10.37 -3.38 7.73
C ASP A 58 -11.74 -3.23 6.99
N LEU A 59 -11.71 -2.70 5.76
CA LEU A 59 -12.90 -2.60 4.89
C LEU A 59 -13.36 -3.98 4.40
N ALA A 60 -12.44 -4.85 4.00
CA ALA A 60 -12.77 -6.22 3.60
C ALA A 60 -13.40 -7.02 4.75
N ASP A 61 -12.87 -6.87 5.97
CA ASP A 61 -13.41 -7.51 7.17
C ASP A 61 -14.81 -7.00 7.51
N ALA A 62 -15.05 -5.69 7.40
CA ALA A 62 -16.38 -5.10 7.61
C ALA A 62 -17.43 -5.66 6.62
N VAL A 63 -17.07 -5.79 5.34
CA VAL A 63 -17.95 -6.36 4.30
C VAL A 63 -18.26 -7.83 4.56
N ASN A 64 -17.29 -8.59 5.10
CA ASN A 64 -17.47 -10.00 5.43
C ASN A 64 -18.26 -10.22 6.73
N GLY A 65 -18.09 -9.34 7.72
CA GLY A 65 -18.82 -9.37 8.99
C GLY A 65 -20.33 -9.12 8.83
N ASP A 66 -20.71 -8.23 7.91
CA ASP A 66 -22.12 -7.98 7.57
C ASP A 66 -22.80 -9.14 6.81
N ARG A 67 -22.03 -10.14 6.37
CA ARG A 67 -22.54 -11.30 5.62
C ARG A 67 -22.80 -12.54 6.48
N GLU A 68 -22.61 -12.51 7.81
CA GLU A 68 -23.03 -13.62 8.67
C GLU A 68 -24.58 -13.71 8.71
N PRO A 69 -25.22 -14.79 8.22
CA PRO A 69 -26.65 -14.96 8.38
C PRO A 69 -27.00 -15.16 9.86
N PRO A 70 -28.21 -14.78 10.31
CA PRO A 70 -28.61 -14.95 11.70
C PRO A 70 -28.45 -16.42 12.08
N ARG A 71 -27.64 -16.68 13.12
CA ARG A 71 -27.58 -17.99 13.76
C ARG A 71 -29.00 -18.29 14.24
N THR A 72 -29.70 -19.18 13.54
CA THR A 72 -30.97 -19.73 14.02
C THR A 72 -30.64 -20.57 15.24
N SER A 73 -30.79 -19.98 16.42
CA SER A 73 -30.89 -20.72 17.67
C SER A 73 -32.17 -21.56 17.61
N ASN A 74 -31.97 -22.87 17.75
CA ASN A 74 -33.02 -23.87 17.91
C ASN A 74 -33.51 -23.92 19.36
#